data_AF-D2TVS6-F1
#
_entry.id   AF-D2TVS6-F1
#
_cell.length_a   1.000
_cell.length_b   1.000
_cell.length_c   1.000
_cell.angle_alpha   90.00
_cell.angle_beta   90.00
_cell.angle_gamma   90.00
#
_symmetry.space_group_name_H-M   'P 1'
#
loop_
_entity.id
_entity.type
_entity.pdbx_description
1 polymer ?
#
loop_
_entity_poly.entity_id
_entity_poly.type
_entity_poly.pdbx_seq_one_letter_code
_entity_poly.pdbx_strand_id
1 'polypeptide(L)' 'MKGSSQKTSQVYQGQSVYQASNNIGTNIKKGDQYYLDGQHKNHLELFDKRGDFKAVLNLDGTINQVKTEAGKGRKL' A
#
# COMPACT_ATOMS: atom_id res chain seq x y z
N MET A 1 11.29 -10.53 16.63
CA MET A 1 9.93 -10.51 16.05
C MET A 1 10.06 -10.18 14.58
N LYS A 2 9.65 -11.06 13.65
CA LYS A 2 9.60 -10.67 12.22
C LYS A 2 8.42 -9.70 12.08
N GLY A 3 8.70 -8.46 11.70
CA GLY A 3 7.66 -7.48 11.37
C GLY A 3 6.71 -8.05 10.32
N SER A 4 5.46 -7.60 10.32
CA SER A 4 4.47 -8.01 9.32
C SER A 4 4.79 -7.48 7.92
N SER A 5 5.73 -6.53 7.81
CA SER A 5 6.24 -5.97 6.57
C SER A 5 7.75 -5.73 6.60
N GLN A 6 8.32 -5.62 5.40
CA GLN A 6 9.73 -5.31 5.16
C GLN A 6 9.81 -4.05 4.28
N LYS A 7 10.65 -3.11 4.68
CA LYS A 7 10.98 -1.94 3.86
C LYS A 7 11.70 -2.41 2.59
N THR A 8 11.30 -1.91 1.42
CA THR A 8 11.99 -2.16 0.16
C THR A 8 12.98 -1.03 -0.13
N SER A 9 13.81 -1.20 -1.15
CA SER A 9 14.70 -0.14 -1.65
C SER A 9 13.96 0.91 -2.50
N GLN A 10 12.66 0.72 -2.79
CA GLN A 10 11.88 1.62 -3.63
C GLN A 10 11.37 2.82 -2.83
N VAL A 11 11.42 3.99 -3.46
CA VAL A 11 10.87 5.24 -2.94
C VAL A 11 9.90 5.80 -3.96
N TYR A 12 8.67 6.03 -3.54
CA TYR A 12 7.62 6.60 -4.38
C TYR A 12 7.10 7.88 -3.72
N GLN A 13 7.09 9.00 -4.45
CA GLN A 13 6.71 10.32 -3.93
C GLN A 13 7.43 10.70 -2.61
N GLY A 14 8.72 10.35 -2.49
CA GLY A 14 9.51 10.62 -1.29
C GLY A 14 9.18 9.73 -0.08
N GLN A 15 8.30 8.74 -0.25
CA GLN A 15 7.93 7.77 0.79
C GLN A 15 8.53 6.41 0.50
N SER A 16 8.99 5.73 1.56
CA SER A 16 9.50 4.37 1.43
C SER A 16 8.36 3.40 1.16
N VAL A 17 8.56 2.53 0.17
CA VAL A 17 7.63 1.43 -0.10
C VAL A 17 7.94 0.27 0.84
N TYR A 18 6.89 -0.36 1.36
CA TYR A 18 6.96 -1.55 2.19
C TYR A 18 6.31 -2.71 1.46
N GLN A 19 6.87 -3.91 1.64
CA GLN A 19 6.29 -5.15 1.18
C GLN A 19 5.76 -5.96 2.36
N ALA A 20 4.54 -6.46 2.25
CA ALA A 20 3.93 -7.30 3.27
C ALA A 20 4.62 -8.68 3.32
N SER A 21 5.22 -9.04 4.45
CA SER A 21 5.85 -10.35 4.64
C SER A 21 4.83 -11.44 4.96
N ASN A 22 3.67 -11.06 5.49
CA ASN A 22 2.50 -11.90 5.77
C ASN A 22 1.21 -11.13 5.41
N ASN A 23 0.04 -11.76 5.53
CA ASN A 23 -1.22 -11.03 5.43
C ASN A 23 -1.36 -10.04 6.59
N ILE A 24 -1.78 -8.80 6.31
CA ILE A 24 -1.95 -7.72 7.29
C ILE A 24 -3.39 -7.22 7.23
N GLY A 25 -4.12 -7.35 8.34
CA GLY A 25 -5.54 -7.06 8.38
C GLY A 25 -6.32 -7.90 7.35
N THR A 26 -7.36 -7.30 6.77
CA THR A 26 -8.23 -7.96 5.79
C THR A 26 -7.84 -7.69 4.33
N ASN A 27 -7.16 -6.58 4.06
CA ASN A 27 -6.99 -6.05 2.70
C ASN A 27 -5.58 -6.29 2.10
N ILE A 28 -4.55 -6.33 2.95
CA ILE A 28 -3.15 -6.47 2.52
C ILE A 28 -2.76 -7.94 2.57
N LYS A 29 -2.41 -8.50 1.41
CA LYS A 29 -1.96 -9.90 1.30
C LYS A 29 -0.44 -9.96 1.33
N LYS A 30 0.10 -11.13 1.71
CA LYS A 30 1.53 -11.40 1.62
C LYS A 30 2.05 -11.11 0.21
N GLY A 31 3.12 -10.32 0.14
CA GLY A 31 3.79 -9.91 -1.09
C GLY A 31 3.28 -8.59 -1.67
N ASP A 32 2.12 -8.09 -1.23
CA ASP A 32 1.61 -6.77 -1.64
C ASP A 32 2.58 -5.67 -1.19
N GLN A 33 2.64 -4.62 -1.98
CA GLN A 33 3.46 -3.44 -1.73
C GLN A 33 2.56 -2.28 -1.34
N TYR A 34 2.97 -1.47 -0.38
CA TYR A 34 2.21 -0.30 0.02
C TYR A 34 3.12 0.80 0.55
N TYR A 35 2.66 2.04 0.42
CA TYR A 35 3.33 3.19 1.01
C TYR A 35 2.30 4.16 1.60
N LEU A 36 2.76 4.97 2.55
CA LEU A 36 1.97 6.03 3.15
C LEU A 36 1.89 7.22 2.20
N ASP A 37 0.70 7.79 2.01
CA ASP A 37 0.53 9.01 1.20
C ASP A 37 1.56 10.09 1.58
N GLY A 38 2.29 10.58 0.58
CA GLY A 38 3.39 11.51 0.79
C GLY A 38 2.94 12.88 1.24
N GLN A 39 1.74 13.30 0.84
CA GLN A 39 1.25 14.66 1.09
C GLN A 39 0.55 14.78 2.44
N HIS A 40 -0.54 14.04 2.64
CA HIS A 40 -1.40 14.18 3.81
C HIS A 40 -1.18 13.09 4.85
N LYS A 41 -0.47 12.00 4.50
CA LYS A 41 -0.14 10.88 5.41
C LYS A 41 -1.36 10.28 6.11
N ASN A 42 -2.52 10.30 5.43
CA ASN A 42 -3.81 9.89 5.99
C ASN A 42 -4.37 8.62 5.32
N HIS A 43 -3.69 8.08 4.31
CA HIS A 43 -4.06 6.84 3.65
C HIS A 43 -2.82 6.08 3.17
N LEU A 44 -3.00 4.79 2.93
CA LEU A 44 -2.02 3.90 2.32
C LEU A 44 -2.44 3.62 0.88
N GLU A 45 -1.50 3.69 -0.04
CA GLU A 45 -1.70 3.21 -1.40
C GLU A 45 -1.20 1.76 -1.48
N LEU A 46 -2.09 0.85 -1.89
CA LEU A 46 -1.82 -0.59 -1.96
C LEU A 46 -1.67 -1.03 -3.41
N PHE A 47 -0.61 -1.76 -3.66
CA PHE A 47 -0.23 -2.37 -4.93
C PHE A 47 -0.02 -3.86 -4.70
N ASP A 48 -0.27 -4.67 -5.72
CA ASP A 48 0.01 -6.09 -5.64
C ASP A 48 1.54 -6.35 -5.75
N LYS A 49 1.91 -7.62 -5.63
CA LYS A 49 3.31 -8.07 -5.77
C LYS A 49 3.94 -7.78 -7.15
N ARG A 50 3.13 -7.46 -8.17
CA ARG A 50 3.56 -7.11 -9.54
C ARG A 50 3.64 -5.60 -9.74
N GLY A 51 3.27 -4.80 -8.74
CA GLY A 51 3.21 -3.35 -8.82
C GLY A 51 1.90 -2.83 -9.41
N ASP A 52 0.88 -3.67 -9.58
CA ASP A 52 -0.44 -3.23 -10.07
C ASP A 52 -1.24 -2.59 -8.93
N PHE A 53 -1.81 -1.42 -9.17
CA PHE A 53 -2.63 -0.73 -8.18
C PHE A 53 -3.84 -1.60 -7.76
N LYS A 54 -3.99 -1.79 -6.45
CA LYS A 54 -5.04 -2.62 -5.85
C LYS A 54 -6.13 -1.78 -5.22
N ALA A 55 -5.76 -0.88 -4.30
CA ALA A 55 -6.71 -0.08 -3.54
C ALA A 55 -6.01 1.08 -2.81
N VAL A 56 -6.81 2.06 -2.37
CA VAL A 56 -6.41 2.98 -1.30
C VAL A 56 -7.07 2.54 0.00
N LEU A 57 -6.28 2.45 1.07
CA LEU A 57 -6.75 2.15 2.42
C LEU A 57 -6.64 3.39 3.30
N ASN A 58 -7.64 3.65 4.14
CA ASN A 58 -7.52 4.59 5.25
C ASN A 58 -6.61 3.99 6.35
N LEU A 59 -6.13 4.82 7.29
CA LEU A 59 -5.24 4.35 8.36
C LEU A 59 -5.89 3.36 9.33
N ASP A 60 -7.23 3.33 9.40
CA ASP A 60 -8.00 2.33 10.13
C ASP A 60 -8.11 0.98 9.39
N GLY A 61 -7.56 0.89 8.17
CA GLY A 61 -7.55 -0.30 7.33
C GLY A 61 -8.78 -0.45 6.42
N THR A 62 -9.74 0.48 6.46
CA THR A 62 -10.92 0.46 5.56
C THR A 62 -10.55 0.90 4.14
N ILE A 63 -11.27 0.40 3.13
CA ILE A 63 -11.04 0.78 1.72
C ILE A 63 -11.64 2.16 1.47
N ASN A 64 -10.83 3.08 0.96
CA ASN A 64 -11.29 4.35 0.43
C ASN A 64 -11.77 4.15 -1.00
N GLN A 65 -13.06 3.90 -1.19
CA GLN A 65 -13.64 3.58 -2.50
C GLN A 65 -13.41 4.70 -3.52
N VAL A 66 -13.66 5.95 -3.16
CA VAL A 66 -13.50 7.11 -4.06
C VAL A 66 -12.07 7.22 -4.59
N LYS A 67 -11.08 7.12 -3.70
CA LYS A 67 -9.66 7.17 -4.11
C LYS A 67 -9.24 5.90 -4.87
N THR A 68 -9.81 4.76 -4.53
CA THR A 68 -9.54 3.49 -5.23
C THR A 68 -9.99 3.56 -6.68
N GLU A 69 -11.21 4.05 -6.94
CA GLU A 69 -11.72 4.23 -8.30
C GLU A 69 -10.86 5.23 -9.09
N ALA A 70 -10.45 6.34 -8.47
CA ALA A 70 -9.57 7.32 -9.09
C ALA A 70 -8.15 6.81 -9.37
N GLY A 71 -7.68 5.80 -8.63
CA GLY A 71 -6.34 5.22 -8.75
C GLY A 71 -6.22 4.07 -9.75
N LYS A 72 -7.33 3.59 -10.33
CA LYS A 72 -7.34 2.47 -11.26
C LYS A 72 -6.42 2.73 -12.46
N GLY A 73 -5.62 1.72 -12.81
CA GLY A 73 -4.67 1.77 -13.92
C GLY A 73 -3.27 2.29 -13.55
N ARG A 74 -3.05 2.74 -12.31
CA ARG A 74 -1.71 3.09 -11.82
C ARG A 74 -0.84 1.86 -11.60
N LYS A 75 0.47 2.04 -11.74
CA LYS A 75 1.50 1.05 -11.40
C LYS A 75 2.60 1.69 -10.56
N LEU A 76 3.20 0.86 -9.70
CA LEU A 76 4.34 1.21 -8.85
C LEU A 76 5.66 1.01 -9.60
#